data_AF-J1EQN4-F1
#
_entry.id   AF-J1EQN4-F1
#
_cell.length_a   1.000
_cell.length_b   1.000
_cell.length_c   1.000
_cell.angle_alpha   90.00
_cell.angle_beta   90.00
_cell.angle_gamma   90.00
#
_symmetry.space_group_name_H-M   'P 1'
#
loop_
_entity.id
_entity.type
_entity.pdbx_description
1 polymer ?
#
loop_
_entity_poly.entity_id
_entity_poly.type
_entity_poly.pdbx_seq_one_letter_code
_entity_poly.pdbx_strand_id
1 'polypeptide(L)'
;MKQMQSFRKLGRKVQQGFTLVELAIVLAVIGLIIGAVAIAKDVQRNAEYQKAINKFAYQWKMSYDQYYQRTGVVVGDCQQAPTYMIDGSETSINNSNACARAGSMAVPGIPASFTNRGAKICAGQGYAADTVGQGDKALAGLNLRELMTRAGVRMPPGRGEGHEDRFLYIDSNGNPAELQVCFQFNDAGVASGAGNVMVIRGLTPDLARYMDQVIDGKPDSREGRFRIQGRPAHQTAATEANAPGTQWEANNTQGVAINVAGNSTQMNTSDTRQAVINTSGSAGGTTDGRKLDEDQVILLTAHWIMEQ
;
A
#
# COMPACT_ATOMS: atom_id res chain seq x y z
N MET A 1 -57.02 -49.52 50.07
CA MET A 1 -57.34 -48.15 49.63
C MET A 1 -56.61 -47.87 48.32
N LYS A 2 -57.34 -47.52 47.25
CA LYS A 2 -56.86 -47.46 45.87
C LYS A 2 -56.58 -45.98 45.52
N GLN A 3 -55.32 -45.58 45.37
CA GLN A 3 -54.98 -44.23 44.89
C GLN A 3 -55.12 -44.18 43.36
N MET A 4 -56.11 -43.44 42.88
CA MET A 4 -56.22 -43.02 41.47
C MET A 4 -55.18 -41.93 41.21
N GLN A 5 -54.16 -42.22 40.42
CA GLN A 5 -53.30 -41.19 39.85
C GLN A 5 -53.96 -40.61 38.60
N SER A 6 -54.23 -39.30 38.68
CA SER A 6 -54.81 -38.48 37.62
C SER A 6 -53.85 -38.41 36.42
N PHE A 7 -54.30 -38.90 35.27
CA PHE A 7 -53.63 -38.69 33.99
C PHE A 7 -53.74 -37.22 33.60
N ARG A 8 -52.66 -36.45 33.82
CA ARG A 8 -52.51 -35.10 33.23
C ARG A 8 -52.48 -35.25 31.71
N LYS A 9 -53.50 -34.70 31.04
CA LYS A 9 -53.49 -34.51 29.58
C LYS A 9 -52.25 -33.71 29.19
N LEU A 10 -51.28 -34.35 28.52
CA LEU A 10 -50.27 -33.62 27.76
C LEU A 10 -51.00 -32.89 26.62
N GLY A 11 -51.02 -31.55 26.68
CA GLY A 11 -51.47 -30.73 25.58
C GLY A 11 -50.64 -31.06 24.34
N ARG A 12 -51.28 -31.59 23.32
CA ARG A 12 -50.70 -31.82 21.99
C ARG A 12 -50.31 -30.45 21.43
N LYS A 13 -49.02 -30.09 21.49
CA LYS A 13 -48.50 -28.98 20.68
C LYS A 13 -48.74 -29.37 19.22
N VAL A 14 -49.67 -28.68 18.58
CA VAL A 14 -49.92 -28.82 17.15
C VAL A 14 -48.64 -28.36 16.46
N GLN A 15 -47.86 -29.29 15.93
CA GLN A 15 -46.81 -28.95 14.96
C GLN A 15 -47.55 -28.48 13.70
N GLN A 16 -47.61 -27.17 13.50
CA GLN A 16 -47.99 -26.59 12.22
C GLN A 16 -46.86 -26.92 11.25
N GLY A 17 -47.11 -27.83 10.31
CA GLY A 17 -46.18 -28.10 9.21
C GLY A 17 -46.14 -26.90 8.27
N PHE A 18 -44.94 -26.53 7.80
CA PHE A 18 -44.78 -25.49 6.78
C PHE A 18 -45.43 -25.92 5.47
N THR A 19 -46.20 -25.04 4.86
CA THR A 19 -46.77 -25.28 3.53
C THR A 19 -45.69 -25.13 2.46
N LEU A 20 -45.83 -25.86 1.33
CA LEU A 20 -44.93 -25.69 0.17
C LEU A 20 -44.87 -24.24 -0.31
N VAL A 21 -45.98 -23.51 -0.21
CA VAL A 21 -46.09 -22.11 -0.64
C VAL A 21 -45.29 -21.18 0.27
N GLU A 22 -45.35 -21.35 1.59
CA GLU A 22 -44.54 -20.56 2.53
C GLU A 22 -43.05 -20.77 2.30
N LEU A 23 -42.63 -22.02 2.11
CA LEU A 23 -41.22 -22.32 1.85
C LEU A 23 -40.76 -21.76 0.49
N ALA A 24 -41.61 -21.82 -0.54
CA ALA A 24 -41.31 -21.26 -1.86
C ALA A 24 -41.14 -19.73 -1.82
N ILE A 25 -41.99 -19.01 -1.10
CA ILE A 25 -41.88 -17.56 -0.95
C ILE A 25 -40.61 -17.20 -0.17
N VAL A 26 -40.29 -17.94 0.89
CA VAL A 26 -39.07 -17.68 1.69
C VAL A 26 -37.81 -17.83 0.85
N LEU A 27 -37.70 -18.89 0.03
CA LEU A 27 -36.53 -19.07 -0.84
C LEU A 27 -36.45 -17.98 -1.93
N ALA A 28 -37.58 -17.56 -2.50
CA ALA A 28 -37.62 -16.47 -3.46
C ALA A 28 -37.14 -15.15 -2.83
N VAL A 29 -37.59 -14.84 -1.62
CA VAL A 29 -37.17 -13.64 -0.88
C VAL A 29 -35.69 -13.70 -0.52
N ILE A 30 -35.18 -14.84 -0.03
CA ILE A 30 -33.76 -15.03 0.28
C ILE A 30 -32.91 -14.88 -0.99
N GLY A 31 -33.33 -15.46 -2.11
CA GLY A 31 -32.64 -15.33 -3.40
C GLY A 31 -32.54 -13.88 -3.87
N LEU A 32 -33.62 -13.11 -3.74
CA LEU A 32 -33.64 -11.68 -4.08
C LEU A 32 -32.71 -10.86 -3.18
N ILE A 33 -32.73 -11.12 -1.87
CA ILE A 33 -31.87 -10.42 -0.91
C ILE A 33 -30.39 -10.71 -1.17
N ILE A 34 -30.02 -11.98 -1.38
CA ILE A 34 -28.63 -12.36 -1.65
C ILE A 34 -28.14 -11.72 -2.96
N GLY A 35 -28.98 -11.69 -4.01
CA GLY A 35 -28.66 -11.03 -5.27
C GLY A 35 -28.35 -9.54 -5.10
N ALA A 36 -29.16 -8.82 -4.32
CA ALA A 36 -28.94 -7.40 -4.03
C ALA A 36 -27.65 -7.16 -3.22
N VAL A 37 -27.37 -7.99 -2.21
CA VAL A 37 -26.17 -7.87 -1.37
C VAL A 37 -24.89 -8.11 -2.14
N ALA A 38 -24.88 -9.04 -3.11
CA ALA A 38 -23.70 -9.31 -3.94
C ALA A 38 -23.25 -8.05 -4.71
N ILE A 39 -24.18 -7.33 -5.34
CA ILE A 39 -23.89 -6.09 -6.07
C ILE A 39 -23.42 -4.98 -5.13
N ALA A 40 -24.06 -4.87 -3.96
CA ALA A 40 -23.70 -3.84 -2.98
C ALA A 40 -22.25 -3.96 -2.47
N LYS A 41 -21.77 -5.20 -2.27
CA LYS A 41 -20.39 -5.46 -1.83
C LYS A 41 -19.35 -4.99 -2.84
N ASP A 42 -19.58 -5.22 -4.13
CA ASP A 42 -18.66 -4.76 -5.19
C ASP A 42 -18.59 -3.24 -5.27
N VAL A 43 -19.75 -2.57 -5.15
CA VAL A 43 -19.83 -1.10 -5.13
C VAL A 43 -19.08 -0.54 -3.93
N GLN A 44 -19.26 -1.14 -2.74
CA GLN A 44 -18.56 -0.71 -1.54
C GLN A 44 -17.03 -0.88 -1.68
N ARG A 45 -16.55 -2.00 -2.23
CA ARG A 45 -15.12 -2.22 -2.48
C ARG A 45 -14.54 -1.16 -3.42
N ASN A 46 -15.21 -0.88 -4.53
CA ASN A 46 -14.74 0.15 -5.47
C ASN A 46 -14.74 1.55 -4.83
N ALA A 47 -15.71 1.83 -3.94
CA ALA A 47 -15.75 3.09 -3.19
C ALA A 47 -14.58 3.22 -2.20
N GLU A 48 -14.18 2.13 -1.54
CA GLU A 48 -13.00 2.14 -0.66
C GLU A 48 -11.71 2.42 -1.43
N TYR A 49 -11.52 1.81 -2.61
CA TYR A 49 -10.35 2.10 -3.46
C TYR A 49 -10.37 3.54 -3.99
N GLN A 50 -11.53 4.05 -4.43
CA GLN A 50 -11.69 5.46 -4.80
C GLN A 50 -11.36 6.40 -3.63
N LYS A 51 -11.69 6.01 -2.40
CA LYS A 51 -11.40 6.80 -1.21
C LYS A 51 -9.89 6.80 -0.92
N ALA A 52 -9.24 5.64 -0.96
CA ALA A 52 -7.79 5.51 -0.77
C ALA A 52 -6.99 6.38 -1.75
N ILE A 53 -7.41 6.45 -3.02
CA ILE A 53 -6.72 7.31 -3.98
C ILE A 53 -7.11 8.80 -3.86
N ASN A 54 -8.40 9.14 -3.88
CA ASN A 54 -8.85 10.54 -3.97
C ASN A 54 -8.76 11.31 -2.66
N LYS A 55 -9.03 10.64 -1.53
CA LYS A 55 -9.03 11.29 -0.22
C LYS A 55 -7.68 11.20 0.47
N PHE A 56 -6.80 10.30 0.05
CA PHE A 56 -5.50 10.12 0.66
C PHE A 56 -4.34 10.38 -0.30
N ALA A 57 -4.09 9.52 -1.29
CA ALA A 57 -2.92 9.65 -2.17
C ALA A 57 -2.88 10.98 -2.95
N TYR A 58 -3.98 11.38 -3.60
CA TYR A 58 -4.07 12.66 -4.30
C TYR A 58 -3.97 13.87 -3.35
N GLN A 59 -4.50 13.78 -2.13
CA GLN A 59 -4.36 14.87 -1.16
C GLN A 59 -2.90 15.05 -0.74
N TRP A 60 -2.15 13.96 -0.58
CA TRP A 60 -0.71 14.02 -0.33
C TRP A 60 0.08 14.60 -1.51
N LYS A 61 -0.28 14.23 -2.75
CA LYS A 61 0.27 14.86 -3.96
C LYS A 61 0.02 16.37 -3.96
N MET A 62 -1.21 16.80 -3.68
CA MET A 62 -1.57 18.21 -3.59
C MET A 62 -0.80 18.95 -2.48
N SER A 63 -0.61 18.33 -1.32
CA SER A 63 0.16 18.90 -0.21
C SER A 63 1.64 19.07 -0.57
N TYR A 64 2.22 18.12 -1.31
CA TYR A 64 3.59 18.27 -1.85
C TYR A 64 3.69 19.47 -2.79
N ASP A 65 2.76 19.61 -3.74
CA ASP A 65 2.75 20.74 -4.68
C ASP A 65 2.56 22.07 -3.96
N GLN A 66 1.67 22.09 -2.95
CA GLN A 66 1.46 23.27 -2.12
C GLN A 66 2.70 23.63 -1.29
N TYR A 67 3.43 22.63 -0.79
CA TYR A 67 4.70 22.86 -0.08
C TYR A 67 5.70 23.58 -0.99
N TYR A 68 5.85 23.09 -2.23
CA TYR A 68 6.73 23.71 -3.22
C TYR A 68 6.28 25.15 -3.55
N GLN A 69 4.99 25.38 -3.78
CA GLN A 69 4.45 26.72 -4.06
C GLN A 69 4.68 27.72 -2.91
N ARG A 70 4.69 27.26 -1.66
CA ARG A 70 4.89 28.11 -0.48
C ARG A 70 6.35 28.37 -0.14
N THR A 71 7.21 27.38 -0.35
CA THR A 71 8.60 27.43 0.11
C THR A 71 9.60 27.67 -1.02
N GLY A 72 9.21 27.44 -2.27
CA GLY A 72 10.09 27.50 -3.44
C GLY A 72 11.06 26.33 -3.57
N VAL A 73 10.98 25.34 -2.68
CA VAL A 73 11.84 24.14 -2.66
C VAL A 73 11.01 22.88 -2.37
N VAL A 74 11.56 21.72 -2.73
CA VAL A 74 10.89 20.44 -2.48
C VAL A 74 10.95 20.05 -1.00
N VAL A 75 10.13 19.09 -0.59
CA VAL A 75 9.99 18.69 0.82
C VAL A 75 11.33 18.26 1.40
N GLY A 76 11.75 18.89 2.50
CA GLY A 76 13.01 18.58 3.18
C GLY A 76 14.27 19.15 2.51
N ASP A 77 14.13 19.98 1.49
CA ASP A 77 15.23 20.75 0.89
C ASP A 77 15.37 22.13 1.55
N CYS A 78 16.47 22.83 1.25
CA CYS A 78 16.82 24.11 1.83
C CYS A 78 16.62 25.30 0.88
N GLN A 79 15.95 26.35 1.35
CA GLN A 79 15.61 27.52 0.54
C GLN A 79 16.82 28.35 0.10
N GLN A 80 17.89 28.34 0.89
CA GLN A 80 19.08 29.16 0.63
C GLN A 80 20.04 28.49 -0.35
N ALA A 81 20.02 27.15 -0.45
CA ALA A 81 20.88 26.39 -1.34
C ALA A 81 20.15 25.17 -1.95
N PRO A 82 19.08 25.37 -2.74
CA PRO A 82 18.21 24.28 -3.18
C PRO A 82 18.99 23.20 -3.93
N THR A 83 18.78 21.95 -3.53
CA THR A 83 19.31 20.79 -4.25
C THR A 83 18.30 20.23 -5.25
N TYR A 84 17.03 20.64 -5.15
CA TYR A 84 15.89 20.11 -5.89
C TYR A 84 15.65 18.60 -5.66
N MET A 85 16.15 18.08 -4.54
CA MET A 85 15.97 16.70 -4.12
C MET A 85 15.18 16.68 -2.83
N ILE A 86 14.18 15.81 -2.72
CA ILE A 86 13.56 15.51 -1.44
C ILE A 86 14.66 15.09 -0.46
N ASP A 87 14.56 15.58 0.78
CA ASP A 87 15.58 15.39 1.81
C ASP A 87 16.93 16.05 1.49
N GLY A 88 16.93 17.05 0.60
CA GLY A 88 18.13 17.79 0.20
C GLY A 88 18.91 18.38 1.38
N SER A 89 18.26 18.69 2.50
CA SER A 89 18.91 19.33 3.65
C SER A 89 19.79 18.42 4.51
N GLU A 90 19.57 17.11 4.45
CA GLU A 90 20.42 16.12 5.12
C GLU A 90 21.52 15.56 4.21
N THR A 91 21.51 15.94 2.92
CA THR A 91 22.57 15.56 1.99
C THR A 91 23.87 16.32 2.25
N SER A 92 24.97 15.77 1.75
CA SER A 92 26.28 16.42 1.86
C SER A 92 27.03 16.48 0.53
N ILE A 93 27.83 17.54 0.36
CA ILE A 93 28.76 17.72 -0.76
C ILE A 93 30.13 18.03 -0.15
N ASN A 94 31.20 17.41 -0.66
CA ASN A 94 32.56 17.62 -0.15
C ASN A 94 32.64 17.54 1.39
N ASN A 95 31.96 16.55 2.00
CA ASN A 95 31.87 16.33 3.45
C ASN A 95 31.24 17.48 4.26
N SER A 96 30.50 18.39 3.62
CA SER A 96 29.78 19.49 4.26
C SER A 96 28.28 19.39 3.97
N ASN A 97 27.46 19.83 4.92
CA ASN A 97 26.00 19.85 4.74
C ASN A 97 25.61 20.71 3.52
N ALA A 98 24.67 20.21 2.70
CA ALA A 98 24.26 20.87 1.46
C ALA A 98 23.59 22.25 1.69
N CYS A 99 22.97 22.49 2.84
CA CYS A 99 22.36 23.77 3.22
C CYS A 99 23.35 24.83 3.66
N ALA A 100 24.54 24.45 4.11
CA ALA A 100 25.51 25.38 4.70
C ALA A 100 26.36 26.13 3.66
N ARG A 101 25.93 26.14 2.40
CA ARG A 101 26.69 26.71 1.28
C ARG A 101 26.61 28.23 1.28
N ALA A 102 27.72 28.90 1.55
CA ALA A 102 27.87 30.33 1.28
C ALA A 102 27.93 30.55 -0.25
N GLY A 103 27.23 31.59 -0.73
CA GLY A 103 27.07 31.87 -2.16
C GLY A 103 28.36 31.80 -3.00
N SER A 104 28.23 31.17 -4.17
CA SER A 104 29.21 30.99 -5.26
C SER A 104 29.98 29.65 -5.26
N MET A 105 29.73 28.88 -6.33
CA MET A 105 29.91 27.43 -6.47
C MET A 105 31.15 27.09 -7.31
N ALA A 106 31.98 26.17 -6.83
CA ALA A 106 32.97 25.47 -7.67
C ALA A 106 32.50 24.07 -8.13
N VAL A 107 31.32 23.60 -7.70
CA VAL A 107 30.80 22.26 -8.03
C VAL A 107 29.37 22.38 -8.57
N PRO A 108 29.05 21.80 -9.74
CA PRO A 108 27.68 21.75 -10.24
C PRO A 108 26.73 21.11 -9.22
N GLY A 109 25.57 21.73 -8.99
CA GLY A 109 24.48 21.19 -8.16
C GLY A 109 23.73 20.03 -8.81
N ILE A 110 24.42 19.15 -9.52
CA ILE A 110 23.83 17.94 -10.10
C ILE A 110 23.66 16.88 -9.00
N PRO A 111 22.55 16.12 -8.95
CA PRO A 111 22.30 15.13 -7.89
C PRO A 111 23.44 14.13 -7.64
N ALA A 112 24.23 13.81 -8.68
CA ALA A 112 25.37 12.89 -8.60
C ALA A 112 26.56 13.43 -7.77
N SER A 113 26.65 14.74 -7.51
CA SER A 113 27.71 15.31 -6.67
C SER A 113 27.42 15.25 -5.18
N PHE A 114 26.22 14.81 -4.79
CA PHE A 114 25.79 14.70 -3.40
C PHE A 114 25.93 13.27 -2.87
N THR A 115 26.25 13.17 -1.59
CA THR A 115 26.27 11.92 -0.82
C THR A 115 25.21 11.97 0.29
N ASN A 116 24.90 10.81 0.88
CA ASN A 116 23.82 10.67 1.88
C ASN A 116 22.47 11.18 1.39
N ARG A 117 22.10 10.83 0.16
CA ARG A 117 20.85 11.26 -0.48
C ARG A 117 19.81 10.16 -0.52
N GLY A 118 18.55 10.58 -0.62
CA GLY A 118 17.41 9.70 -0.82
C GLY A 118 16.94 9.00 0.45
N ALA A 119 17.21 9.55 1.64
CA ALA A 119 16.48 9.11 2.82
C ALA A 119 15.00 9.51 2.65
N LYS A 120 14.10 8.68 3.20
CA LYS A 120 12.66 8.88 3.05
C LYS A 120 12.11 9.68 4.24
N ILE A 121 11.26 10.64 3.93
CA ILE A 121 10.59 11.51 4.90
C ILE A 121 9.14 11.03 5.08
N CYS A 122 8.79 10.61 6.29
CA CYS A 122 7.43 10.21 6.69
C CYS A 122 7.23 10.42 8.20
N ALA A 123 6.04 10.14 8.75
CA ALA A 123 5.82 10.18 10.19
C ALA A 123 6.23 8.85 10.84
N GLY A 124 7.53 8.63 10.88
CA GLY A 124 8.15 7.39 11.38
C GLY A 124 8.08 6.24 10.37
N GLN A 125 8.72 5.11 10.71
CA GLN A 125 8.88 4.00 9.77
C GLN A 125 7.57 3.33 9.34
N GLY A 126 6.51 3.34 10.15
CA GLY A 126 5.27 2.59 9.84
C GLY A 126 5.53 1.08 9.76
N TYR A 127 5.79 0.58 8.56
CA TYR A 127 6.26 -0.79 8.32
C TYR A 127 7.76 -0.94 8.56
N ALA A 128 8.18 -2.07 9.13
CA ALA A 128 9.59 -2.42 9.22
C ALA A 128 10.23 -2.44 7.81
N ALA A 129 11.51 -2.07 7.73
CA ALA A 129 12.20 -1.97 6.45
C ALA A 129 12.11 -3.28 5.66
N ASP A 130 11.86 -3.17 4.36
CA ASP A 130 11.81 -4.28 3.40
C ASP A 130 10.69 -5.30 3.61
N THR A 131 9.75 -5.06 4.54
CA THR A 131 8.65 -6.02 4.83
C THR A 131 7.48 -5.94 3.86
N VAL A 132 7.27 -4.79 3.22
CA VAL A 132 6.16 -4.54 2.28
C VAL A 132 6.67 -4.17 0.89
N GLY A 133 7.89 -4.62 0.57
CA GLY A 133 8.62 -4.31 -0.66
C GLY A 133 10.10 -4.07 -0.35
N GLN A 134 10.98 -4.78 -1.06
CA GLN A 134 12.43 -4.67 -0.86
C GLN A 134 13.00 -3.38 -1.45
N GLY A 135 14.13 -2.92 -0.91
CA GLY A 135 14.84 -1.73 -1.37
C GLY A 135 14.41 -0.45 -0.64
N ASP A 136 13.90 -0.58 0.59
CA ASP A 136 13.52 0.57 1.39
C ASP A 136 14.72 1.46 1.70
N LYS A 137 14.52 2.77 1.52
CA LYS A 137 15.50 3.77 1.95
C LYS A 137 15.44 3.95 3.47
N ALA A 138 16.57 4.39 4.04
CA ALA A 138 16.66 4.80 5.44
C ALA A 138 15.70 5.95 5.74
N LEU A 139 15.26 6.09 6.99
CA LEU A 139 14.47 7.24 7.42
C LEU A 139 15.36 8.48 7.45
N ALA A 140 14.84 9.61 6.96
CA ALA A 140 15.43 10.91 7.25
C ALA A 140 15.31 11.25 8.74
N GLY A 141 16.18 12.14 9.23
CA GLY A 141 16.01 12.78 10.53
C GLY A 141 14.84 13.76 10.57
N LEU A 142 14.34 14.17 9.40
CA LEU A 142 13.20 15.06 9.22
C LEU A 142 11.86 14.35 9.42
N ASN A 143 10.91 15.02 10.08
CA ASN A 143 9.54 14.57 10.20
C ASN A 143 8.61 15.25 9.18
N LEU A 144 7.84 14.46 8.42
CA LEU A 144 6.95 14.98 7.38
C LEU A 144 5.92 15.98 7.90
N ARG A 145 5.32 15.70 9.06
CA ARG A 145 4.31 16.57 9.66
C ARG A 145 4.90 17.90 10.08
N GLU A 146 6.07 17.88 10.71
CA GLU A 146 6.77 19.10 11.12
C GLU A 146 7.12 19.99 9.93
N LEU A 147 7.62 19.39 8.84
CA LEU A 147 7.91 20.12 7.60
C LEU A 147 6.65 20.78 7.04
N MET A 148 5.57 20.01 6.85
CA MET A 148 4.33 20.52 6.25
C MET A 148 3.69 21.62 7.11
N THR A 149 3.60 21.41 8.42
CA THR A 149 2.99 22.39 9.34
C THR A 149 3.83 23.66 9.46
N ARG A 150 5.16 23.56 9.51
CA ARG A 150 6.07 24.72 9.49
C ARG A 150 5.95 25.52 8.19
N ALA A 151 5.72 24.85 7.07
CA ALA A 151 5.47 25.50 5.78
C ALA A 151 4.05 26.08 5.64
N GLY A 152 3.16 25.89 6.63
CA GLY A 152 1.76 26.33 6.57
C GLY A 152 0.91 25.53 5.56
N VAL A 153 1.33 24.30 5.23
CA VAL A 153 0.57 23.35 4.42
C VAL A 153 -0.38 22.58 5.33
N ARG A 154 -1.66 22.52 4.95
CA ARG A 154 -2.64 21.75 5.71
C ARG A 154 -2.39 20.25 5.48
N MET A 155 -2.32 19.50 6.58
CA MET A 155 -2.16 18.04 6.51
C MET A 155 -3.40 17.40 5.86
N PRO A 156 -3.21 16.46 4.92
CA PRO A 156 -4.28 15.60 4.41
C PRO A 156 -4.98 14.81 5.51
N PRO A 157 -6.23 14.37 5.28
CA PRO A 157 -6.86 13.43 6.19
C PRO A 157 -6.13 12.07 6.11
N GLY A 158 -5.75 11.55 7.27
CA GLY A 158 -5.20 10.20 7.41
C GLY A 158 -5.88 9.44 8.55
N ARG A 159 -5.13 8.60 9.26
CA ARG A 159 -5.66 7.75 10.33
C ARG A 159 -6.00 8.53 11.60
N GLY A 160 -5.27 9.60 11.87
CA GLY A 160 -5.44 10.43 13.06
C GLY A 160 -4.35 11.48 13.17
N GLU A 161 -4.38 12.25 14.25
CA GLU A 161 -3.34 13.24 14.51
C GLU A 161 -1.97 12.57 14.71
N GLY A 162 -0.93 13.04 14.01
CA GLY A 162 0.41 12.45 14.04
C GLY A 162 0.60 11.22 13.14
N HIS A 163 -0.49 10.73 12.54
CA HIS A 163 -0.51 9.62 11.59
C HIS A 163 -1.32 10.00 10.35
N GLU A 164 -1.19 11.26 9.91
CA GLU A 164 -1.83 11.77 8.70
C GLU A 164 -1.24 11.13 7.44
N ASP A 165 0.01 10.65 7.51
CA ASP A 165 0.70 9.92 6.45
C ASP A 165 0.20 8.48 6.30
N ARG A 166 -0.85 8.08 7.04
CA ARG A 166 -1.39 6.72 7.04
C ARG A 166 -2.88 6.68 6.71
N PHE A 167 -3.33 5.62 6.07
CA PHE A 167 -4.74 5.44 5.72
C PHE A 167 -5.16 3.98 5.80
N LEU A 168 -6.20 3.69 6.58
CA LEU A 168 -6.76 2.34 6.70
C LEU A 168 -7.80 2.10 5.60
N TYR A 169 -7.72 0.95 4.95
CA TYR A 169 -8.70 0.48 3.98
C TYR A 169 -8.94 -1.03 4.14
N ILE A 170 -9.98 -1.52 3.48
CA ILE A 170 -10.31 -2.95 3.42
C ILE A 170 -10.03 -3.47 2.02
N ASP A 171 -9.35 -4.61 1.91
CA ASP A 171 -9.03 -5.24 0.64
C ASP A 171 -10.22 -6.03 0.04
N SER A 172 -10.02 -6.69 -1.10
CA SER A 172 -11.07 -7.48 -1.76
C SER A 172 -11.49 -8.74 -0.99
N ASN A 173 -10.67 -9.22 -0.06
CA ASN A 173 -10.93 -10.37 0.80
C ASN A 173 -11.59 -9.97 2.15
N GLY A 174 -11.68 -8.67 2.44
CA GLY A 174 -12.23 -8.16 3.69
C GLY A 174 -11.17 -7.91 4.77
N ASN A 175 -9.88 -8.06 4.46
CA ASN A 175 -8.82 -7.84 5.42
C ASN A 175 -8.46 -6.34 5.52
N PRO A 176 -8.19 -5.83 6.73
CA PRO A 176 -7.71 -4.48 6.91
C PRO A 176 -6.24 -4.35 6.49
N ALA A 177 -5.94 -3.30 5.72
CA ALA A 177 -4.59 -2.91 5.31
C ALA A 177 -4.37 -1.40 5.53
N GLU A 178 -3.12 -1.00 5.80
CA GLU A 178 -2.75 0.39 6.05
C GLU A 178 -1.83 0.92 4.94
N LEU A 179 -2.21 1.99 4.27
CA LEU A 179 -1.29 2.71 3.41
C LEU A 179 -0.40 3.61 4.26
N GLN A 180 0.86 3.79 3.83
CA GLN A 180 1.73 4.83 4.33
C GLN A 180 2.35 5.62 3.17
N VAL A 181 2.34 6.95 3.27
CA VAL A 181 3.01 7.86 2.33
C VAL A 181 4.35 8.32 2.91
N CYS A 182 5.41 8.18 2.11
CA CYS A 182 6.70 8.81 2.35
C CYS A 182 7.10 9.63 1.12
N PHE A 183 8.00 10.60 1.28
CA PHE A 183 8.64 11.29 0.16
C PHE A 183 10.12 10.93 0.16
N GLN A 184 10.69 10.63 -1.01
CA GLN A 184 12.13 10.39 -1.13
C GLN A 184 12.66 10.82 -2.51
N PHE A 185 13.97 11.00 -2.59
CA PHE A 185 14.67 11.13 -3.86
C PHE A 185 15.24 9.79 -4.32
N ASN A 186 14.98 9.43 -5.58
CA ASN A 186 15.54 8.26 -6.24
C ASN A 186 16.63 8.64 -7.22
N ASP A 187 17.71 7.86 -7.20
CA ASP A 187 18.84 8.06 -8.09
C ASP A 187 18.49 7.78 -9.56
N ALA A 188 19.28 8.35 -10.47
CA ALA A 188 19.15 8.03 -11.89
C ALA A 188 19.31 6.53 -12.11
N GLY A 189 18.42 5.94 -12.93
CA GLY A 189 18.42 4.51 -13.24
C GLY A 189 17.62 3.63 -12.27
N VAL A 190 17.05 4.18 -11.19
CA VAL A 190 16.10 3.44 -10.34
C VAL A 190 14.85 3.09 -11.16
N ALA A 191 14.55 1.78 -11.26
CA ALA A 191 13.50 1.25 -12.13
C ALA A 191 12.09 1.73 -11.76
N SER A 192 11.83 1.85 -10.45
CA SER A 192 10.57 2.37 -9.90
C SER A 192 10.38 3.88 -10.12
N GLY A 193 11.31 4.54 -10.81
CA GLY A 193 11.25 5.96 -11.13
C GLY A 193 12.42 6.72 -10.52
N ALA A 194 13.06 7.58 -11.30
CA ALA A 194 14.15 8.43 -10.86
C ALA A 194 13.64 9.84 -10.51
N GLY A 195 14.35 10.55 -9.64
CA GLY A 195 13.99 11.90 -9.19
C GLY A 195 13.14 11.89 -7.92
N ASN A 196 12.35 12.95 -7.72
CA ASN A 196 11.49 13.08 -6.56
C ASN A 196 10.27 12.15 -6.70
N VAL A 197 10.04 11.30 -5.70
CA VAL A 197 8.93 10.35 -5.71
C VAL A 197 8.15 10.41 -4.40
N MET A 198 6.85 10.17 -4.50
CA MET A 198 6.00 9.81 -3.36
C MET A 198 5.96 8.28 -3.28
N VAL A 199 6.47 7.74 -2.19
CA VAL A 199 6.50 6.31 -1.91
C VAL A 199 5.20 5.95 -1.19
N ILE A 200 4.43 5.04 -1.76
CA ILE A 200 3.21 4.51 -1.16
C ILE A 200 3.47 3.06 -0.75
N ARG A 201 3.50 2.82 0.55
CA ARG A 201 3.75 1.50 1.16
C ARG A 201 2.43 0.90 1.62
N GLY A 202 2.36 -0.43 1.69
CA GLY A 202 1.20 -1.15 2.20
C GLY A 202 0.07 -1.32 1.18
N LEU A 203 0.39 -1.34 -0.10
CA LEU A 203 -0.57 -1.54 -1.18
C LEU A 203 -0.89 -3.02 -1.36
N THR A 204 -2.16 -3.39 -1.32
CA THR A 204 -2.58 -4.69 -1.83
C THR A 204 -2.51 -4.68 -3.36
N PRO A 205 -2.22 -5.81 -4.01
CA PRO A 205 -2.04 -5.84 -5.46
C PRO A 205 -3.24 -5.34 -6.27
N ASP A 206 -4.47 -5.61 -5.81
CA ASP A 206 -5.68 -5.07 -6.46
C ASP A 206 -5.76 -3.55 -6.35
N LEU A 207 -5.45 -2.98 -5.18
CA LEU A 207 -5.41 -1.53 -5.02
C LEU A 207 -4.28 -0.91 -5.85
N ALA A 208 -3.14 -1.59 -5.95
CA ALA A 208 -2.01 -1.12 -6.75
C ALA A 208 -2.38 -1.01 -8.24
N ARG A 209 -2.98 -2.06 -8.83
CA ARG A 209 -3.51 -2.03 -10.20
C ARG A 209 -4.54 -0.92 -10.40
N TYR A 210 -5.40 -0.76 -9.41
CA TYR A 210 -6.44 0.25 -9.46
C TYR A 210 -5.86 1.65 -9.48
N MET A 211 -4.90 1.93 -8.58
CA MET A 211 -4.25 3.24 -8.49
C MET A 211 -3.49 3.57 -9.76
N ASP A 212 -2.76 2.60 -10.29
CA ASP A 212 -2.02 2.70 -11.54
C ASP A 212 -2.91 3.08 -12.71
N GLN A 213 -4.00 2.32 -12.91
CA GLN A 213 -5.00 2.62 -13.93
C GLN A 213 -5.61 4.02 -13.79
N VAL A 214 -5.79 4.52 -12.56
CA VAL A 214 -6.32 5.88 -12.34
C VAL A 214 -5.25 6.96 -12.56
N ILE A 215 -3.98 6.67 -12.27
CA ILE A 215 -2.87 7.64 -12.35
C ILE A 215 -2.40 7.85 -13.79
N ASP A 216 -2.21 6.78 -14.57
CA ASP A 216 -1.66 6.89 -15.93
C ASP A 216 -2.40 6.05 -16.99
N GLY A 217 -3.52 5.43 -16.61
CA GLY A 217 -4.48 4.87 -17.56
C GLY A 217 -4.24 3.41 -17.92
N LYS A 218 -3.16 2.78 -17.44
CA LYS A 218 -2.88 1.35 -17.67
C LYS A 218 -2.44 0.68 -16.38
N PRO A 219 -2.88 -0.56 -16.11
CA PRO A 219 -2.44 -1.32 -14.94
C PRO A 219 -1.12 -2.05 -15.24
N ASP A 220 -0.03 -1.30 -15.41
CA ASP A 220 1.31 -1.80 -15.65
C ASP A 220 2.32 -1.39 -14.55
N SER A 221 2.99 -2.39 -13.96
CA SER A 221 3.73 -2.16 -12.71
C SER A 221 5.08 -1.45 -12.88
N ARG A 222 5.57 -1.24 -14.10
CA ARG A 222 6.94 -0.75 -14.38
C ARG A 222 6.98 0.45 -15.31
N GLU A 223 5.90 0.71 -16.02
CA GLU A 223 5.80 1.78 -16.98
C GLU A 223 5.06 2.97 -16.33
N GLY A 224 4.78 4.03 -17.09
CA GLY A 224 4.02 5.15 -16.56
C GLY A 224 4.68 5.90 -15.38
N ARG A 225 3.83 6.48 -14.52
CA ARG A 225 4.21 7.35 -13.40
C ARG A 225 4.12 6.67 -12.05
N PHE A 226 3.46 5.51 -11.97
CA PHE A 226 3.25 4.77 -10.74
C PHE A 226 3.84 3.38 -10.85
N ARG A 227 4.98 3.14 -10.20
CA ARG A 227 5.79 1.94 -10.44
C ARG A 227 6.11 1.18 -9.18
N ILE A 228 6.11 -0.13 -9.25
CA ILE A 228 6.43 -1.00 -8.11
C ILE A 228 7.91 -0.86 -7.70
N GLN A 229 8.16 -0.84 -6.39
CA GLN A 229 9.50 -0.87 -5.79
C GLN A 229 10.09 -2.28 -5.85
N GLY A 230 11.43 -2.38 -5.89
CA GLY A 230 12.15 -3.65 -5.73
C GLY A 230 12.24 -4.49 -7.01
N ARG A 231 11.67 -4.02 -8.12
CA ARG A 231 11.89 -4.62 -9.43
C ARG A 231 13.17 -4.10 -10.11
N PRO A 232 13.92 -4.95 -10.82
CA PRO A 232 14.97 -4.51 -11.72
C PRO A 232 14.42 -3.61 -12.85
N ALA A 233 15.30 -2.85 -13.49
CA ALA A 233 14.97 -2.18 -14.76
C ALA A 233 14.71 -3.22 -15.86
N HIS A 234 14.01 -2.83 -16.93
CA HIS A 234 13.89 -3.69 -18.11
C HIS A 234 15.29 -4.11 -18.54
N GLN A 235 15.52 -5.41 -18.68
CA GLN A 235 16.83 -5.84 -19.15
C GLN A 235 16.95 -5.38 -20.60
N THR A 236 18.09 -4.80 -20.96
CA THR A 236 18.42 -4.43 -22.33
C THR A 236 18.64 -5.69 -23.16
N ALA A 237 17.58 -6.45 -23.39
CA ALA A 237 17.54 -7.53 -24.35
C ALA A 237 16.53 -7.11 -25.41
N ALA A 238 16.92 -7.24 -26.68
CA ALA A 238 16.07 -6.96 -27.84
C ALA A 238 14.70 -7.68 -27.82
N THR A 239 14.49 -8.60 -26.88
CA THR A 239 13.24 -9.30 -26.57
C THR A 239 12.21 -8.50 -25.76
N GLU A 240 12.60 -7.47 -25.00
CA GLU A 240 11.65 -6.64 -24.21
C GLU A 240 11.26 -5.34 -24.94
N ALA A 241 11.96 -4.98 -26.01
CA ALA A 241 11.61 -3.83 -26.83
C ALA A 241 10.24 -4.04 -27.50
N ASN A 242 9.28 -3.17 -27.21
CA ASN A 242 7.88 -3.25 -27.66
C ASN A 242 7.09 -4.45 -27.11
N ALA A 243 7.57 -5.11 -26.05
CA ALA A 243 6.75 -6.09 -25.34
C ALA A 243 5.60 -5.40 -24.60
N PRO A 244 4.43 -6.05 -24.44
CA PRO A 244 3.36 -5.56 -23.57
C PRO A 244 3.88 -5.31 -22.15
N GLY A 245 3.36 -4.26 -21.51
CA GLY A 245 3.77 -3.90 -20.14
C GLY A 245 3.51 -5.02 -19.14
N THR A 246 4.33 -5.07 -18.08
CA THR A 246 4.23 -6.16 -17.11
C THR A 246 3.19 -5.88 -16.04
N GLN A 247 2.20 -6.76 -15.91
CA GLN A 247 1.17 -6.64 -14.87
C GLN A 247 1.76 -6.68 -13.45
N TRP A 248 1.00 -6.15 -12.51
CA TRP A 248 1.25 -6.31 -11.08
C TRP A 248 1.26 -7.81 -10.70
N GLU A 249 2.34 -8.29 -10.10
CA GLU A 249 2.66 -9.73 -10.05
C GLU A 249 1.83 -10.54 -9.06
N ALA A 250 1.18 -9.93 -8.06
CA ALA A 250 0.45 -10.68 -7.04
C ALA A 250 -1.07 -10.62 -7.13
N ASN A 251 -1.64 -11.70 -6.65
CA ASN A 251 -2.94 -11.82 -6.04
C ASN A 251 -3.24 -10.98 -4.80
N ASN A 252 -4.50 -10.70 -4.49
CA ASN A 252 -4.86 -10.57 -3.07
C ASN A 252 -4.88 -11.92 -2.33
N THR A 253 -4.76 -13.07 -3.02
CA THR A 253 -4.75 -14.41 -2.39
C THR A 253 -3.44 -15.18 -2.56
N GLN A 254 -2.63 -14.90 -3.59
CA GLN A 254 -1.35 -15.56 -3.84
C GLN A 254 -0.24 -14.58 -4.24
N GLY A 255 0.90 -14.69 -3.57
CA GLY A 255 2.09 -13.90 -3.86
C GLY A 255 2.96 -14.60 -4.88
N VAL A 256 3.22 -13.95 -6.01
CA VAL A 256 4.25 -14.43 -6.94
C VAL A 256 5.56 -13.75 -6.57
N ALA A 257 6.55 -14.53 -6.16
CA ALA A 257 7.90 -14.02 -5.97
C ALA A 257 8.53 -13.68 -7.34
N ILE A 258 8.98 -12.44 -7.51
CA ILE A 258 9.80 -12.07 -8.67
C ILE A 258 11.21 -12.65 -8.45
N ASN A 259 11.58 -13.65 -9.25
CA ASN A 259 12.93 -14.19 -9.23
C ASN A 259 13.88 -13.22 -9.96
N VAL A 260 14.73 -12.53 -9.20
CA VAL A 260 15.76 -11.64 -9.74
C VAL A 260 17.13 -12.26 -9.51
N ALA A 261 17.70 -12.90 -10.55
CA ALA A 261 19.07 -13.42 -10.53
C ALA A 261 19.41 -14.30 -9.30
N GLY A 262 18.48 -15.15 -8.86
CA GLY A 262 18.65 -16.03 -7.70
C GLY A 262 18.28 -15.41 -6.36
N ASN A 263 17.98 -14.10 -6.32
CA ASN A 263 17.37 -13.43 -5.18
C ASN A 263 15.86 -13.27 -5.45
N SER A 264 15.03 -13.95 -4.66
CA SER A 264 13.57 -13.77 -4.72
C SER A 264 13.22 -12.41 -4.10
N THR A 265 12.55 -11.52 -4.84
CA THR A 265 11.89 -10.37 -4.22
C THR A 265 10.85 -10.95 -3.27
N GLN A 266 11.01 -10.71 -1.97
CA GLN A 266 10.22 -11.37 -0.95
C GLN A 266 8.78 -10.81 -0.86
N MET A 267 7.95 -11.09 -1.87
CA MET A 267 6.50 -10.94 -1.71
C MET A 267 5.92 -12.00 -0.75
N ASN A 268 6.70 -13.04 -0.43
CA ASN A 268 6.34 -14.11 0.50
C ASN A 268 6.66 -13.81 1.99
N THR A 269 7.28 -12.66 2.32
CA THR A 269 7.61 -12.28 3.72
C THR A 269 6.78 -11.12 4.26
N SER A 270 5.84 -10.59 3.46
CA SER A 270 4.89 -9.59 3.93
C SER A 270 3.86 -10.18 4.91
N ASP A 271 3.71 -11.51 4.92
CA ASP A 271 3.15 -12.26 6.05
C ASP A 271 4.26 -12.45 7.10
N THR A 272 4.17 -11.73 8.21
CA THR A 272 5.08 -11.87 9.38
C THR A 272 5.11 -13.29 9.99
N ARG A 273 4.30 -14.24 9.52
CA ARG A 273 4.22 -15.59 10.06
C ARG A 273 5.04 -16.56 9.20
N GLN A 274 6.07 -17.17 9.80
CA GLN A 274 6.96 -18.17 9.19
C GLN A 274 6.23 -19.13 8.23
N ALA A 275 6.83 -19.38 7.07
CA ALA A 275 6.45 -20.48 6.20
C ALA A 275 6.69 -21.79 6.96
N VAL A 276 5.62 -22.53 7.26
CA VAL A 276 5.73 -23.86 7.86
C VAL A 276 6.27 -24.80 6.78
N ILE A 277 7.57 -25.11 6.83
CA ILE A 277 8.18 -26.14 5.99
C ILE A 277 7.83 -27.49 6.61
N ASN A 278 6.76 -28.12 6.11
CA ASN A 278 6.40 -29.47 6.52
C ASN A 278 7.41 -30.47 5.93
N THR A 279 8.40 -30.87 6.73
CA THR A 279 9.43 -31.85 6.34
C THR A 279 9.11 -33.29 6.75
N SER A 280 7.89 -33.58 7.22
CA SER A 280 7.52 -34.93 7.61
C SER A 280 6.07 -35.23 7.25
N GLY A 281 5.88 -36.01 6.19
CA GLY A 281 4.59 -36.50 5.72
C GLY A 281 3.86 -37.37 6.74
N SER A 282 3.20 -36.75 7.70
CA SER A 282 2.29 -37.41 8.63
C SER A 282 1.17 -36.43 9.01
N ALA A 283 -0.06 -36.87 8.76
CA ALA A 283 -1.27 -36.16 9.15
C ALA A 283 -1.36 -36.11 10.69
N GLY A 284 -1.20 -34.92 11.26
CA GLY A 284 -1.35 -34.67 12.69
C GLY A 284 -1.50 -33.18 12.90
N GLY A 285 -2.74 -32.71 13.06
CA GLY A 285 -3.02 -31.30 13.33
C GLY A 285 -2.63 -30.94 14.76
N THR A 286 -1.79 -29.92 14.94
CA THR A 286 -1.66 -29.17 16.19
C THR A 286 -1.18 -27.73 15.93
N THR A 287 -1.88 -26.80 16.59
CA THR A 287 -1.44 -25.46 17.04
C THR A 287 -1.12 -24.39 16.00
N ASP A 288 -1.88 -24.32 14.92
CA ASP A 288 -2.00 -23.10 14.11
C ASP A 288 -3.38 -23.08 13.47
N GLY A 289 -4.09 -21.95 13.57
CA GLY A 289 -5.30 -21.74 12.79
C GLY A 289 -4.96 -21.97 11.32
N ARG A 290 -5.80 -22.71 10.59
CA ARG A 290 -5.61 -22.91 9.14
C ARG A 290 -5.43 -21.53 8.52
N LYS A 291 -4.24 -21.21 8.00
CA LYS A 291 -4.04 -20.02 7.17
C LYS A 291 -4.76 -20.30 5.85
N LEU A 292 -6.03 -19.96 5.80
CA LEU A 292 -6.76 -19.94 4.56
C LEU A 292 -6.18 -18.79 3.72
N ASP A 293 -6.16 -18.96 2.40
CA ASP A 293 -5.68 -17.96 1.45
C ASP A 293 -6.44 -16.62 1.57
N GLU A 294 -7.66 -16.66 2.09
CA GLU A 294 -8.49 -15.50 2.46
C GLU A 294 -7.97 -14.70 3.66
N ASP A 295 -7.14 -15.26 4.55
CA ASP A 295 -6.55 -14.57 5.72
C ASP A 295 -5.16 -13.97 5.43
N GLN A 296 -4.61 -14.20 4.24
CA GLN A 296 -3.29 -13.72 3.84
C GLN A 296 -3.39 -12.32 3.21
N VAL A 297 -2.58 -11.38 3.71
CA VAL A 297 -2.49 -10.02 3.15
C VAL A 297 -1.12 -9.83 2.54
N ILE A 298 -1.10 -9.57 1.23
CA ILE A 298 0.13 -9.30 0.49
C ILE A 298 0.24 -7.80 0.31
N LEU A 299 1.38 -7.25 0.72
CA LEU A 299 1.62 -5.82 0.68
C LEU A 299 2.81 -5.50 -0.22
N LEU A 300 2.60 -4.47 -1.04
CA LEU A 300 3.55 -3.94 -2.00
C LEU A 300 3.89 -2.49 -1.65
N THR A 301 4.99 -2.02 -2.24
CA THR A 301 5.39 -0.63 -2.22
C THR A 301 5.53 -0.15 -3.65
N ALA A 302 5.03 1.05 -3.92
CA ALA A 302 5.09 1.68 -5.22
C ALA A 302 5.54 3.13 -5.09
N HIS A 303 6.18 3.63 -6.15
CA HIS A 303 6.67 4.99 -6.25
C HIS A 303 5.84 5.73 -7.29
N TRP A 304 5.27 6.85 -6.87
CA TRP A 304 4.63 7.81 -7.75
C TRP A 304 5.61 8.94 -8.05
N ILE A 305 6.00 9.08 -9.32
CA ILE A 305 6.90 10.12 -9.78
C ILE A 305 6.24 11.50 -9.64
N MET A 306 6.92 12.37 -8.89
CA MET A 306 6.51 13.74 -8.61
C MET A 306 7.11 14.65 -9.68
N GLU A 307 6.24 15.29 -10.45
CA GLU A 307 6.63 16.37 -11.35
C GLU A 307 6.93 17.62 -10.53
N GLN A 308 7.94 18.38 -10.97
CA GLN A 308 8.24 19.72 -10.47
C GLN A 308 7.43 20.75 -11.23
#